data_AF-A0A0F5MP99-F1
#
_entry.id   AF-A0A0F5MP99-F1
#
_cell.length_a   1.000
_cell.length_b   1.000
_cell.length_c   1.000
_cell.angle_alpha   90.00
_cell.angle_beta   90.00
_cell.angle_gamma   90.00
#
_symmetry.space_group_name_H-M   'P 1'
#
loop_
_entity.id
_entity.type
_entity.pdbx_description
1 polymer ?
#
loop_
_entity_poly.entity_id
_entity_poly.type
_entity_poly.pdbx_seq_one_letter_code
_entity_poly.pdbx_strand_id
1 'polypeptide(L)'
;LKENSQNNVVRKLSSYKSNDTLRALIELDKIVMSLYMLDYIDDEEMRKNVCRSLNRGESYHQLRAVIANVSGRKLVGKTETELIINNECARLLALCVIFYNAYLLSKIFDYCREKKMKEECKKIIRLSPVAWQHISLIGQYNFTDEFQSPNLDNVMDQLIQNLSKVT
;
A
#
# COMPACT_ATOMS: atom_id res chain seq x y z
N LEU A 1 5.43 -32.91 -25.05
CA LEU A 1 5.46 -33.31 -23.62
C LEU A 1 4.35 -32.55 -22.89
N LYS A 2 3.59 -33.19 -22.00
CA LYS A 2 2.53 -32.52 -21.23
C LYS A 2 3.20 -31.63 -20.16
N GLU A 3 2.90 -30.33 -20.14
CA GLU A 3 3.51 -29.40 -19.16
C GLU A 3 3.09 -29.75 -17.73
N ASN A 4 4.08 -30.01 -16.87
CA ASN A 4 3.86 -30.20 -15.44
C ASN A 4 3.88 -28.84 -14.75
N SER A 5 2.73 -28.16 -14.72
CA SER A 5 2.54 -26.96 -13.91
C SER A 5 2.76 -27.25 -12.42
N GLN A 6 3.30 -26.27 -11.68
CA GLN A 6 3.49 -26.34 -10.23
C GLN A 6 2.24 -26.83 -9.49
N ASN A 7 1.05 -26.36 -9.91
CA ASN A 7 -0.22 -26.78 -9.32
C ASN A 7 -0.46 -28.30 -9.48
N ASN A 8 -0.17 -28.87 -10.65
CA ASN A 8 -0.32 -30.30 -10.89
C ASN A 8 0.64 -31.14 -10.03
N VAL A 9 1.86 -30.64 -9.78
CA VAL A 9 2.84 -31.30 -8.92
C VAL A 9 2.39 -31.26 -7.47
N VAL A 10 2.03 -30.08 -6.95
CA VAL A 10 1.54 -29.92 -5.56
C VAL A 10 0.31 -30.78 -5.32
N ARG A 11 -0.67 -30.76 -6.24
CA ARG A 11 -1.89 -31.56 -6.15
C ARG A 11 -1.62 -33.06 -6.09
N LYS A 12 -0.66 -33.56 -6.87
CA LYS A 12 -0.25 -34.98 -6.85
C LYS A 12 0.51 -35.34 -5.58
N LEU A 13 1.33 -34.44 -5.05
CA LEU A 13 2.04 -34.68 -3.79
C LEU A 13 1.06 -34.72 -2.61
N SER A 14 0.05 -33.86 -2.62
CA SER A 14 -0.98 -33.76 -1.56
C SER A 14 -2.12 -34.76 -1.67
N SER A 15 -2.29 -35.46 -2.79
CA SER A 15 -3.40 -36.41 -2.98
C SER A 15 -3.27 -37.70 -2.18
N TYR A 16 -2.06 -38.06 -1.75
CA TYR A 16 -1.79 -39.26 -0.98
C TYR A 16 -1.74 -38.94 0.53
N LYS A 17 -2.44 -39.75 1.33
CA LYS A 17 -2.60 -39.55 2.79
C LYS A 17 -1.28 -39.59 3.57
N SER A 18 -0.27 -40.29 3.03
CA SER A 18 1.09 -40.33 3.55
C SER A 18 2.03 -40.29 2.35
N ASN A 19 2.76 -39.18 2.19
CA ASN A 19 3.73 -38.97 1.14
C ASN A 19 5.04 -38.49 1.77
N ASP A 20 6.03 -39.37 1.80
CA ASP A 20 7.32 -39.09 2.44
C ASP A 20 8.06 -37.92 1.77
N THR A 21 7.91 -37.75 0.46
CA THR A 21 8.49 -36.64 -0.29
C THR A 21 7.85 -35.32 0.11
N LEU A 22 6.52 -35.28 0.23
CA LEU A 22 5.84 -34.08 0.73
C LEU A 22 6.27 -33.74 2.16
N ARG A 23 6.41 -34.76 3.01
CA ARG A 23 6.89 -34.58 4.39
C ARG A 23 8.31 -34.04 4.42
N ALA A 24 9.21 -34.58 3.60
CA ALA A 24 10.58 -34.10 3.47
C ALA A 24 10.64 -32.65 2.99
N LEU A 25 9.79 -32.24 2.04
CA LEU A 25 9.69 -30.85 1.59
C LEU A 25 9.19 -29.91 2.68
N ILE A 26 8.22 -30.34 3.50
CA ILE A 26 7.74 -29.56 4.64
C ILE A 26 8.84 -29.40 5.70
N GLU A 27 9.59 -30.46 6.00
CA GLU A 27 10.71 -30.36 6.95
C GLU A 27 11.85 -29.48 6.39
N LEU A 28 12.10 -29.52 5.08
CA LEU A 28 13.05 -28.61 4.44
C LEU A 28 12.60 -27.14 4.56
N ASP A 29 11.33 -26.84 4.32
CA ASP A 29 10.76 -25.50 4.47
C ASP A 29 10.89 -24.99 5.91
N LYS A 30 10.66 -25.86 6.90
CA LYS A 30 10.88 -25.52 8.32
C LYS A 30 12.35 -25.17 8.61
N ILE A 31 13.31 -25.91 8.07
CA ILE A 31 14.74 -25.59 8.25
C ILE A 31 15.06 -24.21 7.67
N VAL A 32 14.58 -23.91 6.47
CA VAL A 32 14.78 -22.59 5.83
C VAL A 32 14.13 -21.48 6.67
N MET A 33 12.91 -21.71 7.16
CA MET A 33 12.20 -20.76 8.02
C MET A 33 12.93 -20.56 9.35
N SER A 34 13.50 -21.61 9.94
CA SER A 34 14.30 -21.50 11.17
C SER A 34 15.56 -20.67 10.96
N LEU A 35 16.28 -20.87 9.85
CA LEU A 35 17.46 -20.05 9.51
C LEU A 35 17.06 -18.58 9.32
N TYR A 36 16.00 -18.32 8.55
CA TYR A 36 15.47 -16.97 8.37
C TYR A 36 15.10 -16.30 9.70
N MET A 37 14.46 -17.04 10.62
CA MET A 37 14.06 -16.50 11.92
C MET A 37 15.27 -16.19 12.81
N LEU A 38 16.33 -17.00 12.76
CA LEU A 38 17.58 -16.72 13.48
C LEU A 38 18.21 -15.42 12.93
N ASP A 39 18.34 -15.29 11.61
CA ASP A 39 18.86 -14.09 10.97
C ASP A 39 18.00 -12.85 11.31
N TYR A 40 16.68 -12.99 11.30
CA TYR A 40 15.74 -11.92 11.62
C TYR A 40 15.82 -11.43 13.08
N ILE A 41 16.15 -12.32 14.01
CA ILE A 41 16.33 -11.98 15.41
C ILE A 41 17.66 -11.24 15.61
N ASP A 42 18.73 -11.73 14.98
CA ASP A 42 20.09 -11.20 15.12
C ASP A 42 20.28 -9.86 14.40
N ASP A 43 19.78 -9.73 13.17
CA ASP A 43 19.92 -8.53 12.35
C ASP A 43 18.75 -7.53 12.54
N GLU A 44 19.05 -6.41 13.21
CA GLU A 44 18.10 -5.31 13.38
C GLU A 44 17.76 -4.62 12.06
N GLU A 45 18.69 -4.50 11.12
CA GLU A 45 18.46 -3.84 9.83
C GLU A 45 17.48 -4.65 8.98
N MET A 46 17.68 -5.96 8.89
CA MET A 46 16.73 -6.88 8.26
C MET A 46 15.33 -6.71 8.86
N ARG A 47 15.21 -6.71 10.19
CA ARG A 47 13.94 -6.52 10.88
C ARG A 47 13.29 -5.18 10.56
N LYS A 48 14.05 -4.07 10.60
CA LYS A 48 13.55 -2.73 10.23
C LYS A 48 13.02 -2.69 8.80
N ASN A 49 13.70 -3.35 7.86
CA ASN A 49 13.30 -3.39 6.46
C ASN A 49 12.02 -4.22 6.24
N VAL A 50 11.91 -5.37 6.90
CA VAL A 50 10.69 -6.20 6.86
C VAL A 50 9.52 -5.45 7.49
N CYS A 51 9.67 -4.89 8.69
CA CYS A 51 8.62 -4.11 9.34
C CYS A 51 8.18 -2.91 8.48
N ARG A 52 9.12 -2.21 7.82
CA ARG A 52 8.76 -1.10 6.92
C ARG A 52 7.87 -1.57 5.77
N SER A 53 8.21 -2.70 5.15
CA SER A 53 7.41 -3.29 4.06
C SER A 53 6.03 -3.75 4.53
N LEU A 54 5.96 -4.41 5.69
CA LEU A 54 4.70 -4.83 6.30
C LEU A 54 3.81 -3.62 6.64
N ASN A 55 4.36 -2.61 7.30
CA ASN A 55 3.64 -1.39 7.66
C ASN A 55 3.08 -0.67 6.43
N ARG A 56 3.79 -0.70 5.29
CA ARG A 56 3.29 -0.15 4.02
C ARG A 56 2.07 -0.92 3.52
N GLY A 57 2.13 -2.25 3.54
CA GLY A 57 1.00 -3.11 3.14
C GLY A 57 -0.20 -2.94 4.06
N GLU A 58 0.03 -2.92 5.37
CA GLU A 58 -1.02 -2.72 6.37
C GLU A 58 -1.67 -1.34 6.23
N SER A 59 -0.89 -0.27 6.06
CA SER A 59 -1.42 1.08 5.81
C SER A 59 -2.30 1.13 4.57
N TYR A 60 -1.91 0.43 3.50
CA TYR A 60 -2.72 0.33 2.29
C TYR A 60 -4.03 -0.43 2.53
N HIS A 61 -3.97 -1.54 3.28
CA HIS A 61 -5.15 -2.30 3.65
C HIS A 61 -6.10 -1.50 4.55
N GLN A 62 -5.57 -0.71 5.48
CA GLN A 62 -6.35 0.21 6.31
C GLN A 62 -7.04 1.29 5.46
N LEU A 63 -6.31 1.94 4.55
CA LEU A 63 -6.88 2.89 3.59
C LEU A 63 -8.01 2.26 2.78
N ARG A 64 -7.77 1.07 2.22
CA ARG A 64 -8.76 0.33 1.42
C ARG A 64 -9.99 -0.05 2.24
N ALA A 65 -9.80 -0.46 3.49
CA ALA A 65 -10.90 -0.78 4.39
C ALA A 65 -11.76 0.46 4.68
N VAL A 66 -11.14 1.64 4.81
CA VAL A 66 -11.87 2.90 5.01
C VAL A 66 -12.65 3.29 3.76
N ILE A 67 -12.03 3.21 2.58
CA ILE A 67 -12.70 3.46 1.29
C ILE A 67 -13.93 2.53 1.14
N ALA A 68 -13.78 1.25 1.50
CA ALA A 68 -14.87 0.28 1.43
C ALA A 68 -16.01 0.52 2.43
N ASN A 69 -15.74 1.28 3.50
CA ASN A 69 -16.70 1.59 4.57
C ASN A 69 -17.20 3.04 4.53
N VAL A 70 -16.90 3.79 3.47
CA VAL A 70 -17.36 5.18 3.30
C VAL A 70 -18.89 5.22 3.44
N SER A 71 -19.37 6.08 4.35
CA SER A 71 -20.80 6.25 4.70
C SER A 71 -21.46 5.09 5.46
N GLY A 72 -20.69 4.22 6.12
CA GLY A 72 -21.22 3.18 7.03
C GLY A 72 -21.98 2.05 6.32
N ARG A 73 -22.01 2.06 4.99
CA ARG A 73 -22.60 1.02 4.15
C ARG A 73 -21.47 0.23 3.52
N LYS A 74 -21.49 -1.09 3.69
CA LYS A 74 -20.62 -1.98 2.90
C LYS A 74 -20.92 -1.75 1.43
N LEU A 75 -19.84 -1.65 0.66
CA LEU A 75 -19.84 -1.71 -0.80
C LEU A 75 -20.85 -2.75 -1.31
N VAL A 76 -21.81 -2.29 -2.12
CA VAL A 76 -22.92 -3.10 -2.61
C VAL A 76 -22.43 -3.96 -3.78
N GLY A 77 -22.81 -5.24 -3.77
CA GLY A 77 -22.56 -6.20 -4.84
C GLY A 77 -23.05 -7.57 -4.40
N LYS A 78 -23.99 -8.16 -5.14
CA LYS A 78 -24.48 -9.53 -4.88
C LYS A 78 -23.86 -10.54 -5.83
N THR A 79 -23.40 -10.06 -6.98
CA THR A 79 -22.80 -10.90 -8.04
C THR A 79 -21.27 -10.86 -7.97
N GLU A 80 -20.61 -11.95 -8.36
CA GLU A 80 -19.14 -12.03 -8.42
C GLU A 80 -18.52 -10.90 -9.25
N THR A 81 -19.12 -10.58 -10.40
CA THR A 81 -18.67 -9.50 -11.28
C THR A 81 -18.75 -8.13 -10.62
N GLU A 82 -19.84 -7.85 -9.90
CA GLU A 82 -20.02 -6.60 -9.15
C GLU A 82 -18.96 -6.48 -8.04
N LEU A 83 -18.67 -7.58 -7.33
CA LEU A 83 -17.63 -7.60 -6.30
C LEU A 83 -16.24 -7.34 -6.88
N ILE A 84 -15.92 -7.90 -8.06
CA ILE A 84 -14.67 -7.65 -8.76
C ILE A 84 -14.57 -6.19 -9.19
N ILE A 85 -15.60 -5.66 -9.85
CA ILE A 85 -15.63 -4.25 -10.29
C ILE A 85 -15.43 -3.32 -9.09
N ASN A 86 -16.14 -3.58 -8.00
CA ASN A 86 -16.06 -2.76 -6.81
C ASN A 86 -14.68 -2.81 -6.15
N ASN A 87 -14.07 -4.00 -6.10
CA ASN A 87 -12.71 -4.19 -5.64
C ASN A 87 -11.72 -3.36 -6.47
N GLU A 88 -11.86 -3.39 -7.80
CA GLU A 88 -11.02 -2.63 -8.72
C GLU A 88 -11.23 -1.11 -8.59
N CYS A 89 -12.47 -0.65 -8.41
CA CYS A 89 -12.76 0.76 -8.13
C CYS A 89 -12.15 1.22 -6.81
N ALA A 90 -12.26 0.42 -5.74
CA ALA A 90 -11.63 0.73 -4.46
C ALA A 90 -10.10 0.77 -4.56
N ARG A 91 -9.50 -0.11 -5.37
CA ARG A 91 -8.07 -0.10 -5.68
C ARG A 91 -7.68 1.18 -6.42
N LEU A 92 -8.45 1.59 -7.43
CA LEU A 92 -8.22 2.82 -8.18
C LEU A 92 -8.24 4.04 -7.25
N LEU A 93 -9.26 4.17 -6.38
CA LEU A 93 -9.37 5.26 -5.43
C LEU A 93 -8.17 5.31 -4.47
N ALA A 94 -7.75 4.16 -3.93
CA ALA A 94 -6.57 4.09 -3.07
C ALA A 94 -5.30 4.55 -3.80
N LEU A 95 -5.13 4.16 -5.07
CA LEU A 95 -4.01 4.61 -5.90
C LEU A 95 -4.06 6.11 -6.17
N CYS A 96 -5.25 6.69 -6.41
CA CYS A 96 -5.40 8.14 -6.58
C CYS A 96 -4.97 8.91 -5.32
N VAL A 97 -5.36 8.44 -4.13
CA VAL A 97 -4.93 9.04 -2.85
C VAL A 97 -3.40 8.94 -2.69
N ILE A 98 -2.83 7.77 -2.95
CA ILE A 98 -1.37 7.56 -2.85
C ILE A 98 -0.63 8.45 -3.85
N PHE A 99 -1.14 8.55 -5.08
CA PHE A 99 -0.57 9.41 -6.12
C PHE A 99 -0.59 10.88 -5.68
N TYR A 100 -1.74 11.36 -5.17
CA TYR A 100 -1.88 12.72 -4.67
C TYR A 100 -0.86 13.03 -3.57
N ASN A 101 -0.74 12.16 -2.57
CA ASN A 101 0.22 12.32 -1.48
C ASN A 101 1.66 12.25 -1.97
N ALA A 102 1.99 11.32 -2.86
CA ALA A 102 3.33 11.18 -3.42
C ALA A 102 3.73 12.41 -4.25
N TYR A 103 2.80 12.95 -5.04
CA TYR A 103 2.99 14.19 -5.80
C TYR A 103 3.30 15.36 -4.86
N LEU A 104 2.45 15.55 -3.84
CA LEU A 104 2.62 16.58 -2.83
C LEU A 104 3.99 16.50 -2.14
N LEU A 105 4.33 15.31 -1.62
CA LEU A 105 5.60 15.08 -0.94
C LEU A 105 6.80 15.31 -1.86
N SER A 106 6.70 14.93 -3.13
CA SER A 106 7.77 15.15 -4.11
C SER A 106 8.01 16.64 -4.35
N LYS A 107 6.93 17.42 -4.54
CA LYS A 107 7.04 18.88 -4.74
C LYS A 107 7.58 19.60 -3.50
N ILE A 108 7.13 19.23 -2.30
CA ILE A 108 7.67 19.80 -1.05
C ILE A 108 9.16 19.44 -0.91
N PHE A 109 9.53 18.21 -1.26
CA PHE A 109 10.92 17.77 -1.21
C PHE A 109 11.82 18.57 -2.16
N ASP A 110 11.37 18.81 -3.39
CA ASP A 110 12.09 19.63 -4.38
C ASP A 110 12.28 21.07 -3.86
N TYR A 111 11.24 21.67 -3.29
CA TYR A 111 11.31 22.99 -2.67
C TYR A 111 12.32 23.05 -1.50
N CYS A 112 12.28 22.08 -0.59
CA CYS A 112 13.23 22.01 0.53
C CYS A 112 14.67 21.79 0.05
N ARG A 113 14.86 21.04 -1.04
CA ARG A 113 16.15 20.83 -1.68
C ARG A 113 16.70 22.14 -2.26
N GLU A 114 15.88 22.91 -2.97
CA GLU A 114 16.26 24.23 -3.51
C GLU A 114 16.67 25.21 -2.39
N LYS A 115 15.92 25.22 -1.29
CA LYS A 115 16.24 26.05 -0.10
C LYS A 115 17.38 25.51 0.78
N LYS A 116 18.01 24.39 0.40
CA LYS A 116 19.11 23.74 1.16
C LYS A 116 18.74 23.35 2.60
N MET A 117 17.47 23.07 2.88
CA MET A 117 16.96 22.68 4.21
C MET A 117 17.15 21.18 4.48
N LYS A 118 18.39 20.76 4.76
CA LYS A 118 18.77 19.34 4.85
C LYS A 118 17.96 18.52 5.87
N GLU A 119 17.61 19.10 7.02
CA GLU A 119 16.88 18.38 8.07
C GLU A 119 15.41 18.14 7.70
N GLU A 120 14.75 19.11 7.06
CA GLU A 120 13.37 18.95 6.59
C GLU A 120 13.28 17.91 5.46
N CYS A 121 14.24 17.91 4.53
CA CYS A 121 14.33 16.87 3.50
C CYS A 121 14.40 15.45 4.09
N LYS A 122 15.17 15.25 5.17
CA LYS A 122 15.27 13.95 5.85
C LYS A 122 13.94 13.53 6.49
N LYS A 123 13.17 14.48 7.04
CA LYS A 123 11.84 14.21 7.61
C LYS A 123 10.85 13.81 6.52
N ILE A 124 10.85 14.51 5.39
CA ILE A 124 9.93 14.23 4.27
C ILE A 124 10.13 12.81 3.72
N ILE A 125 11.38 12.35 3.59
CA ILE A 125 11.69 10.98 3.13
C ILE A 125 11.09 9.90 4.04
N ARG A 126 10.88 10.21 5.33
CA ARG A 126 10.29 9.27 6.30
C ARG A 126 8.76 9.23 6.25
N LEU A 127 8.12 10.17 5.57
CA LEU A 127 6.66 10.21 5.48
C LEU A 127 6.14 9.14 4.53
N SER A 128 5.07 8.46 4.96
CA SER A 128 4.40 7.46 4.13
C SER A 128 3.44 8.13 3.15
N PRO A 129 3.53 7.88 1.84
CA PRO A 129 2.57 8.38 0.86
C PRO A 129 1.18 7.72 1.00
N VAL A 130 1.05 6.68 1.83
CA VAL A 130 -0.21 5.95 2.07
C VAL A 130 -1.03 6.59 3.21
N ALA A 131 -0.50 7.61 3.88
CA ALA A 131 -1.24 8.33 4.92
C ALA A 131 -2.54 8.92 4.37
N TRP A 132 -3.66 8.73 5.08
CA TRP A 132 -4.98 9.16 4.60
C TRP A 132 -5.81 9.88 5.66
N GLN A 133 -5.29 9.98 6.89
CA GLN A 133 -5.98 10.60 8.02
C GLN A 133 -6.30 12.09 7.79
N HIS A 134 -5.56 12.76 6.91
CA HIS A 134 -5.79 14.15 6.51
C HIS A 134 -6.85 14.32 5.40
N ILE A 135 -7.39 13.23 4.86
CA ILE A 135 -8.36 13.26 3.77
C ILE A 135 -9.74 12.86 4.31
N SER A 136 -10.72 13.75 4.16
CA SER A 136 -12.11 13.42 4.50
C SER A 136 -12.74 12.58 3.38
N LEU A 137 -12.91 11.29 3.65
CA LEU A 137 -13.62 10.35 2.77
C LEU A 137 -15.12 10.28 3.08
N ILE A 138 -15.60 11.02 4.08
CA ILE A 138 -17.02 11.08 4.45
C ILE A 138 -17.55 12.45 4.03
N GLY A 139 -18.62 12.47 3.24
CA GLY A 139 -19.22 13.70 2.76
C GLY A 139 -20.27 13.45 1.68
N GLN A 140 -20.86 14.55 1.20
CA GLN A 140 -21.72 14.54 0.02
C GLN A 140 -20.86 14.83 -1.21
N TYR A 141 -20.92 13.93 -2.20
CA TYR A 141 -20.19 14.07 -3.46
C TYR A 141 -21.16 14.49 -4.55
N ASN A 142 -21.02 15.72 -5.04
CA ASN A 142 -21.76 16.22 -6.20
C ASN A 142 -20.88 16.07 -7.43
N PHE A 143 -21.30 15.23 -8.36
CA PHE A 143 -20.63 15.07 -9.65
C PHE A 143 -21.29 16.03 -10.65
N THR A 144 -20.59 17.11 -11.01
CA THR A 144 -21.00 18.06 -12.05
C THR A 144 -20.35 17.70 -13.38
N ASP A 145 -21.05 17.91 -14.49
CA ASP A 145 -20.52 17.61 -15.83
C ASP A 145 -19.36 18.53 -16.25
N GLU A 146 -19.27 19.73 -15.65
CA GLU A 146 -18.13 20.63 -15.81
C GLU A 146 -16.97 20.20 -14.90
N PHE A 147 -16.15 19.26 -15.37
CA PHE A 147 -14.94 18.85 -14.68
C PHE A 147 -13.79 19.81 -14.99
N GLN A 148 -13.50 20.75 -14.09
CA GLN A 148 -12.21 21.43 -14.07
C GLN A 148 -11.22 20.59 -13.26
N SER A 149 -10.16 20.12 -13.91
CA SER A 149 -9.09 19.41 -13.21
C SER A 149 -8.52 20.31 -12.11
N PRO A 150 -8.48 19.86 -10.84
CA PRO A 150 -7.88 20.65 -9.79
C PRO A 150 -6.41 20.90 -10.14
N ASN A 151 -6.03 22.18 -10.26
CA ASN A 151 -4.65 22.54 -10.54
C ASN A 151 -3.82 22.28 -9.26
N LEU A 152 -3.11 21.15 -9.28
CA LEU A 152 -2.28 20.70 -8.16
C LEU A 152 -1.16 21.69 -7.84
N ASP A 153 -0.65 22.43 -8.82
CA ASP A 153 0.41 23.42 -8.62
C ASP A 153 -0.10 24.65 -7.85
N ASN A 154 -1.34 25.08 -8.10
CA ASN A 154 -1.96 26.14 -7.29
C ASN A 154 -2.12 25.73 -5.82
N VAL A 155 -2.47 24.48 -5.56
CA VAL A 155 -2.56 23.94 -4.19
C VAL A 155 -1.17 23.91 -3.55
N MET A 156 -0.14 23.55 -4.31
CA MET A 156 1.26 23.60 -3.85
C MET A 156 1.69 25.02 -3.47
N ASP A 157 1.39 26.00 -4.30
CA ASP A 157 1.76 27.40 -4.05
C ASP A 157 1.11 27.93 -2.77
N GLN A 158 -0.16 27.59 -2.53
CA GLN A 158 -0.85 27.93 -1.29
C GLN A 158 -0.21 27.26 -0.06
N LEU A 159 0.16 25.99 -0.18
CA LEU A 159 0.84 25.26 0.91
C LEU A 159 2.22 25.87 1.21
N ILE A 160 3.00 26.19 0.18
CA ILE A 160 4.32 26.83 0.32
C ILE A 160 4.19 28.21 0.98
N GLN A 161 3.20 29.01 0.57
CA GLN A 161 2.92 30.30 1.20
C GLN A 161 2.59 30.14 2.69
N ASN A 162 1.76 29.17 3.05
CA ASN A 162 1.42 28.90 4.45
C ASN A 162 2.64 28.43 5.26
N LEU A 163 3.50 27.59 4.68
CA LEU A 163 4.75 27.17 5.32
C LEU A 163 5.70 28.35 5.58
N SER A 164 5.76 29.33 4.67
CA SER A 164 6.56 30.54 4.84
C SER A 164 6.04 31.53 5.88
N LYS A 165 4.74 31.49 6.21
CA LYS A 165 4.10 32.38 7.21
C LYS A 165 4.22 31.86 8.64
N VAL A 166 4.49 30.56 8.81
CA VAL A 166 4.60 29.90 10.12
C VAL A 166 6.05 29.92 10.65
N THR A 167 7.01 30.31 9.81
CA THR A 167 8.43 30.51 10.19
C THR A 167 8.69 31.99 10.42
#